data_AF-A0AAV8TTL9-F1
#
_entry.id   AF-A0AAV8TTL9-F1
#
_cell.length_a   1.000
_cell.length_b   1.000
_cell.length_c   1.000
_cell.angle_alpha   90.00
_cell.angle_beta   90.00
_cell.angle_gamma   90.00
#
_symmetry.space_group_name_H-M   'P 1'
#
loop_
_entity.id
_entity.type
_entity.pdbx_description
1 polymer ?
#
loop_
_entity_poly.entity_id
_entity_poly.type
_entity_poly.pdbx_seq_one_letter_code
_entity_poly.pdbx_strand_id
1 'polypeptide(L)'
;MEMKIPYVAFCVVMVLLLGKTQESVAVTCNPMELSPCANAMTSSNPPTPACCTKLKQQRPCLCNYLKNPNLQRLVNSPNARKVANTCGSPFPNC
;
A
#
# COMPACT_ATOMS: atom_id res chain seq x y z
N MET A 1 -23.89 25.84 -33.31
CA MET A 1 -23.80 24.90 -32.16
C MET A 1 -22.32 24.54 -31.96
N GLU A 2 -21.48 25.53 -31.68
CA GLU A 2 -20.02 25.44 -31.94
C GLU A 2 -19.18 25.39 -30.64
N MET A 3 -19.82 25.47 -29.46
CA MET A 3 -19.16 25.61 -28.15
C MET A 3 -19.20 24.31 -27.31
N LYS A 4 -19.39 23.16 -27.96
CA LYS A 4 -19.58 21.87 -27.27
C LYS A 4 -18.39 20.93 -27.47
N ILE A 5 -17.76 21.03 -28.65
CA ILE A 5 -16.63 20.20 -29.07
C ILE A 5 -15.39 20.40 -28.18
N PRO A 6 -14.95 21.63 -27.83
CA PRO A 6 -13.76 21.79 -26.99
C PRO A 6 -14.00 21.37 -25.53
N TYR A 7 -15.24 21.50 -25.04
CA TYR A 7 -15.60 21.13 -23.67
C TYR A 7 -15.57 19.60 -23.50
N VAL A 8 -16.12 18.85 -24.46
CA VAL A 8 -16.08 17.39 -24.43
C VAL A 8 -14.63 16.88 -24.51
N ALA A 9 -13.80 17.47 -25.37
CA ALA A 9 -12.38 17.11 -25.45
C ALA A 9 -11.63 17.40 -24.13
N PHE A 10 -11.90 18.54 -23.51
CA PHE A 10 -11.31 18.91 -22.21
C PHE A 10 -11.74 17.96 -21.08
N CYS A 11 -13.02 17.58 -21.04
CA CYS A 11 -13.53 16.61 -20.07
C CYS A 11 -12.87 15.23 -20.23
N VAL A 12 -12.70 14.76 -21.47
CA VAL A 12 -12.05 13.46 -21.74
C VAL A 12 -10.59 13.47 -21.29
N VAL A 13 -9.84 14.53 -21.56
CA VAL A 13 -8.43 14.67 -21.12
C VAL A 13 -8.34 14.74 -19.59
N MET A 14 -9.25 15.44 -18.91
CA MET A 14 -9.27 15.53 -17.45
C MET A 14 -9.57 14.18 -16.79
N VAL A 15 -10.49 13.39 -17.35
CA VAL A 15 -10.80 12.03 -16.89
C VAL A 15 -9.61 11.09 -17.09
N LEU A 16 -8.91 11.19 -18.22
CA LEU A 16 -7.70 10.39 -18.49
C LEU A 16 -6.53 10.73 -17.56
N LEU A 17 -6.39 11.99 -17.14
CA LEU A 17 -5.37 12.43 -16.18
C LEU A 17 -5.67 11.97 -14.74
N LEU A 18 -6.96 11.86 -14.38
CA LEU A 18 -7.41 11.32 -13.10
C LEU A 18 -7.42 9.77 -13.07
N GLY A 19 -7.39 9.13 -14.24
CA GLY A 19 -7.44 7.68 -14.44
C GLY A 19 -6.14 6.92 -14.15
N LYS A 20 -5.20 7.48 -13.38
CA LYS A 20 -4.12 6.70 -12.73
C LYS A 20 -4.68 5.98 -11.51
N THR A 21 -5.80 5.27 -11.64
CA THR A 21 -6.19 4.25 -10.68
C THR A 21 -5.33 3.04 -10.99
N GLN A 22 -4.26 2.89 -10.20
CA GLN A 22 -3.42 1.71 -10.22
C GLN A 22 -4.34 0.51 -9.94
N GLU A 23 -4.77 -0.17 -11.00
CA GLU A 23 -5.48 -1.43 -10.92
C GLU A 23 -4.51 -2.48 -10.38
N SER A 24 -4.30 -2.46 -9.05
CA SER A 24 -3.73 -3.60 -8.37
C SER A 24 -4.78 -4.69 -8.41
N VAL A 25 -4.42 -5.88 -8.90
CA VAL A 25 -5.08 -7.15 -8.60
C VAL A 25 -5.75 -7.00 -7.24
N ALA A 26 -7.08 -7.12 -7.18
CA ALA A 26 -7.90 -6.68 -6.04
C ALA A 26 -7.56 -7.44 -4.74
N VAL A 27 -6.41 -7.15 -4.17
CA VAL A 27 -6.04 -7.48 -2.81
C VAL A 27 -6.78 -6.45 -1.98
N THR A 28 -7.78 -6.92 -1.24
CA THR A 28 -8.46 -6.07 -0.26
C THR A 28 -7.41 -5.58 0.73
N CYS A 29 -7.20 -4.26 0.74
CA CYS A 29 -6.29 -3.62 1.68
C CYS A 29 -6.88 -3.72 3.10
N ASN A 30 -6.56 -4.82 3.77
CA ASN A 30 -6.98 -5.09 5.14
C ASN A 30 -5.74 -5.21 6.05
N PRO A 31 -5.50 -4.25 6.97
CA PRO A 31 -4.35 -4.31 7.86
C PRO A 31 -4.34 -5.54 8.77
N MET A 32 -5.48 -6.20 8.98
CA MET A 32 -5.56 -7.46 9.75
C MET A 32 -4.84 -8.62 9.06
N GLU A 33 -4.61 -8.54 7.75
CA GLU A 33 -3.78 -9.52 7.03
C GLU A 33 -2.31 -9.48 7.48
N LEU A 34 -1.86 -8.38 8.10
CA LEU A 34 -0.54 -8.25 8.71
C LEU A 34 -0.48 -8.78 10.15
N SER A 35 -1.58 -9.33 10.69
CA SER A 35 -1.60 -9.92 12.04
C SER A 35 -0.49 -10.96 12.30
N PRO A 36 -0.08 -11.82 11.35
CA PRO A 36 1.03 -12.75 11.57
C PRO A 36 2.39 -12.03 11.75
N CYS A 37 2.48 -10.77 11.31
CA CYS A 37 3.66 -9.92 11.49
C CYS A 37 3.65 -9.13 12.79
N ALA A 38 2.52 -9.05 13.51
CA ALA A 38 2.39 -8.18 14.68
C ALA A 38 3.48 -8.43 15.72
N ASN A 39 3.73 -9.69 16.08
CA ASN A 39 4.77 -10.04 17.03
C ASN A 39 6.17 -9.64 16.53
N ALA A 40 6.51 -9.94 15.27
CA ALA A 40 7.80 -9.58 14.69
C ALA A 40 8.02 -8.06 14.61
N MET A 41 6.95 -7.30 14.35
CA MET A 41 6.97 -5.83 14.29
C MET A 41 7.08 -5.18 15.68
N THR A 42 6.57 -5.80 16.74
CA THR A 42 6.60 -5.22 18.10
C THR A 42 7.77 -5.67 18.96
N SER A 43 8.28 -6.90 18.80
CA SER A 43 9.22 -7.51 19.74
C SER A 43 10.60 -7.87 19.17
N SER A 44 10.95 -7.35 17.99
CA SER A 44 12.24 -7.63 17.31
C SER A 44 12.50 -9.10 16.96
N ASN A 45 11.47 -9.95 17.09
CA ASN A 45 11.52 -11.36 16.72
C ASN A 45 11.63 -11.56 15.20
N PRO A 46 12.22 -12.66 14.73
CA PRO A 46 12.26 -12.98 13.31
C PRO A 46 10.84 -13.17 12.74
N PRO A 47 10.57 -12.73 11.50
CA PRO A 47 9.26 -12.93 10.89
C PRO A 47 9.02 -14.39 10.54
N THR A 48 7.76 -14.81 10.68
CA THR A 48 7.32 -16.14 10.21
C THR A 48 7.16 -16.17 8.69
N PRO A 49 7.21 -17.35 8.04
CA PRO A 49 6.90 -17.47 6.62
C PRO A 49 5.52 -16.91 6.26
N ALA A 50 4.51 -17.12 7.13
CA ALA A 50 3.17 -16.57 6.96
C ALA A 50 3.16 -15.03 6.97
N CYS A 51 3.93 -14.41 7.88
CA CYS A 51 4.12 -12.97 7.87
C CYS A 51 4.69 -12.48 6.54
N CYS A 52 5.78 -13.08 6.07
CA CYS A 52 6.41 -12.66 4.82
C CYS A 52 5.48 -12.83 3.61
N THR A 53 4.72 -13.92 3.54
CA THR A 53 3.73 -14.13 2.48
C THR A 53 2.66 -13.04 2.49
N LYS A 54 2.07 -12.75 3.65
CA LYS A 54 1.03 -11.74 3.78
C LYS A 54 1.54 -10.33 3.52
N LEU A 55 2.74 -10.00 3.99
CA LEU A 55 3.37 -8.71 3.75
C LEU A 55 3.63 -8.47 2.26
N LYS A 56 4.09 -9.49 1.52
CA LYS A 56 4.24 -9.42 0.05
C LYS A 56 2.92 -9.26 -0.67
N GLN A 57 1.88 -9.98 -0.25
CA GLN A 57 0.53 -9.85 -0.82
C GLN A 57 -0.03 -8.43 -0.62
N GLN A 58 0.20 -7.84 0.55
CA GLN A 58 -0.25 -6.49 0.90
C GLN A 58 0.67 -5.38 0.39
N ARG A 59 1.72 -5.69 -0.39
CA ARG A 59 2.64 -4.70 -0.97
C ARG A 59 1.95 -3.48 -1.62
N PRO A 60 0.92 -3.62 -2.49
CA PRO A 60 0.25 -2.47 -3.08
C PRO A 60 -0.44 -1.57 -2.05
N CYS A 61 -0.79 -2.11 -0.88
CA CYS A 61 -1.49 -1.39 0.18
C CYS A 61 -0.53 -0.70 1.19
N LEU A 62 0.76 -1.02 1.18
CA LEU A 62 1.71 -0.53 2.20
C LEU A 62 1.80 1.00 2.24
N CYS A 63 1.73 1.68 1.09
CA CYS A 63 1.67 3.15 1.05
C CYS A 63 0.45 3.69 1.79
N ASN A 64 -0.72 3.07 1.59
CA ASN A 64 -1.95 3.50 2.25
C ASN A 64 -1.87 3.27 3.76
N TYR A 65 -1.20 2.21 4.20
CA TYR A 65 -0.95 1.96 5.62
C TYR A 65 0.03 2.97 6.22
N LEU A 66 1.06 3.38 5.48
CA LEU A 66 2.01 4.42 5.91
C LEU A 66 1.34 5.80 6.03
N LYS A 67 0.36 6.10 5.18
CA LYS A 67 -0.41 7.36 5.23
C LYS A 67 -1.48 7.38 6.32
N ASN A 68 -1.90 6.22 6.84
CA ASN A 68 -2.90 6.16 7.89
C ASN A 68 -2.25 6.43 9.26
N PRO A 69 -2.64 7.51 9.98
CA PRO A 69 -1.97 7.89 11.22
C PRO A 69 -2.10 6.88 12.35
N ASN A 70 -3.12 6.01 12.32
CA ASN A 70 -3.31 4.94 13.29
C ASN A 70 -2.39 3.74 13.03
N LEU A 71 -2.01 3.50 11.77
CA LEU A 71 -1.20 2.36 11.37
C LEU A 71 0.27 2.72 11.21
N GLN A 72 0.57 3.97 10.83
CA GLN A 72 1.92 4.45 10.54
C GLN A 72 2.90 4.15 11.68
N ARG A 73 2.45 4.25 12.95
CA ARG A 73 3.32 4.00 14.12
C ARG A 73 3.85 2.56 14.14
N LEU A 74 3.05 1.61 13.70
CA LEU A 74 3.43 0.20 13.63
C LEU A 74 4.26 -0.06 12.37
N VAL A 75 3.75 0.32 11.19
CA VAL A 75 4.38 -0.03 9.89
C VAL A 75 5.64 0.79 9.58
N ASN A 76 5.79 1.98 10.15
CA ASN A 76 6.97 2.83 10.00
C ASN A 76 7.99 2.64 11.14
N SER A 77 7.76 1.71 12.06
CA SER A 77 8.69 1.42 13.15
C SER A 77 10.01 0.81 12.62
N PRO A 78 11.14 0.97 13.35
CA PRO A 78 12.41 0.34 12.96
C PRO A 78 12.30 -1.18 12.80
N ASN A 79 11.55 -1.82 13.69
CA ASN A 79 11.30 -3.26 13.65
C ASN A 79 10.48 -3.67 12.44
N ALA A 80 9.40 -2.95 12.11
CA ALA A 80 8.63 -3.23 10.91
C ALA A 80 9.48 -3.09 9.64
N ARG A 81 10.32 -2.05 9.55
CA ARG A 81 11.26 -1.87 8.43
C ARG A 81 12.25 -3.03 8.33
N LYS A 82 12.79 -3.50 9.45
CA LYS A 82 13.66 -4.68 9.50
C LYS A 82 12.93 -5.93 9.01
N VAL A 83 11.71 -6.19 9.50
CA VAL A 83 10.86 -7.31 9.07
C VAL A 83 10.59 -7.26 7.57
N ALA A 84 10.23 -6.09 7.04
CA ALA A 84 9.98 -5.87 5.63
C ALA A 84 11.21 -6.16 4.76
N ASN A 85 12.40 -5.74 5.21
CA ASN A 85 13.66 -6.05 4.55
C ASN A 85 13.95 -7.56 4.58
N THR A 86 13.82 -8.22 5.74
CA THR A 86 14.01 -9.67 5.89
C THR A 86 13.07 -10.46 4.98
N CYS A 87 11.82 -10.01 4.84
CA CYS A 87 10.84 -10.65 3.97
C CYS A 87 11.01 -10.29 2.48
N GLY A 88 11.93 -9.41 2.09
CA GLY A 88 12.12 -8.97 0.70
C GLY A 88 10.97 -8.09 0.16
N SER A 89 10.24 -7.42 1.06
CA SER A 89 9.17 -6.48 0.71
C SER A 89 9.39 -5.15 1.44
N PRO A 90 10.49 -4.43 1.17
CA PRO A 90 10.79 -3.16 1.82
C PRO A 90 9.65 -2.16 1.64
N PHE A 91 9.39 -1.37 2.68
CA PHE A 91 8.37 -0.33 2.63
C PHE A 91 8.71 0.71 1.54
N PRO A 92 7.78 1.03 0.63
CA PRO A 92 7.98 2.05 -0.38
C PRO A 92 8.07 3.46 0.23
N ASN A 93 8.74 4.37 -0.48
CA ASN A 93 8.59 5.80 -0.24
C ASN A 93 7.30 6.27 -0.93
N CYS A 94 6.38 6.75 -0.12
CA CYS A 94 5.09 7.32 -0.50
C CYS A 94 4.82 8.51 0.44
#